data_AF-A0A2S9FKD8-F1
#
_entry.id   AF-A0A2S9FKD8-F1
#
_cell.length_a   1.000
_cell.length_b   1.000
_cell.length_c   1.000
_cell.angle_alpha   90.00
_cell.angle_beta   90.00
_cell.angle_gamma   90.00
#
_symmetry.space_group_name_H-M   'P 1'
#
loop_
_entity.id
_entity.type
_entity.pdbx_description
1 polymer ?
#
loop_
_entity_poly.entity_id
_entity_poly.type
_entity_poly.pdbx_seq_one_letter_code
_entity_poly.pdbx_strand_id
1 'polypeptide(L)'
;SELNQAEAYPFMTPIFGEGVVFDADPERRAEMLHNTALRGEQMKGHAATIENEVKKIIADWGDEGEIELLDFFSELTIYTSTACLIGLKFREQLDSRFAQYYHQLERGTDPLCYVDPYLDIESFRIRDESRVKLVALVQEIMHGRIANPPKGKEDRDLLDVLVSIKDEEGNPRF
;
A
#
# COMPACT_ATOMS: atom_id res chain seq x y z
N SER A 1 -1.49 -26.89 16.98
CA SER A 1 -2.49 -25.81 17.03
C SER A 1 -1.91 -24.68 16.22
N GLU A 2 -2.27 -24.59 14.93
CA GLU A 2 -1.86 -23.45 14.11
C GLU A 2 -2.72 -22.26 14.55
N LEU A 3 -2.08 -21.21 15.06
CA LEU A 3 -2.76 -19.99 15.47
C LEU A 3 -3.30 -19.29 14.22
N ASN A 4 -4.63 -19.19 14.11
CA ASN A 4 -5.27 -18.46 13.03
C ASN A 4 -5.04 -16.95 13.22
N GLN A 5 -4.12 -16.38 12.45
CA GLN A 5 -3.81 -14.95 12.58
C GLN A 5 -5.01 -14.04 12.25
N ALA A 6 -6.00 -14.51 11.48
CA ALA A 6 -7.21 -13.73 11.20
C ALA A 6 -8.06 -13.53 12.47
N GLU A 7 -8.11 -14.51 13.37
CA GLU A 7 -8.81 -14.41 14.65
C GLU A 7 -8.13 -13.42 15.63
N ALA A 8 -6.81 -13.23 15.50
CA ALA A 8 -6.05 -12.32 16.34
C ALA A 8 -6.16 -10.85 15.91
N TYR A 9 -6.48 -10.59 14.65
CA TYR A 9 -6.50 -9.24 14.06
C TYR A 9 -7.76 -8.99 13.21
N PRO A 10 -8.96 -9.03 13.82
CA PRO A 10 -10.25 -8.93 13.11
C PRO A 10 -10.44 -7.60 12.35
N PHE A 11 -9.68 -6.57 12.71
CA PHE A 11 -9.71 -5.25 12.06
C PHE A 11 -8.93 -5.15 10.75
N MET A 12 -8.16 -6.18 10.40
CA MET A 12 -7.40 -6.14 9.15
C MET A 12 -8.29 -6.34 7.92
N THR A 13 -9.46 -7.00 8.06
CA THR A 13 -10.38 -7.22 6.94
C THR A 13 -10.96 -5.90 6.40
N PRO A 14 -11.50 -4.97 7.23
CA PRO A 14 -11.93 -3.67 6.71
C PRO A 14 -10.80 -2.79 6.17
N ILE A 15 -9.55 -3.01 6.60
CA ILE A 15 -8.38 -2.27 6.13
C ILE A 15 -7.92 -2.78 4.76
N PHE A 16 -7.69 -4.09 4.61
CA PHE A 16 -7.22 -4.68 3.35
C PHE A 16 -8.35 -4.85 2.33
N GLY A 17 -9.54 -5.23 2.80
CA GLY A 17 -10.68 -5.63 2.01
C GLY A 17 -11.00 -7.11 2.13
N GLU A 18 -12.24 -7.43 1.77
CA GLU A 18 -12.72 -8.79 1.60
C GLU A 18 -11.88 -9.54 0.55
N GLY A 19 -11.57 -10.81 0.83
CA GLY A 19 -10.78 -11.68 -0.04
C GLY A 19 -9.27 -11.37 -0.11
N VAL A 20 -8.73 -10.53 0.77
CA VAL A 20 -7.31 -10.11 0.75
C VAL A 20 -6.60 -10.48 2.06
N VAL A 21 -5.42 -11.10 1.94
CA VAL A 21 -4.53 -11.57 3.03
C VAL A 21 -5.24 -12.39 4.11
N PHE A 22 -5.87 -11.72 5.07
CA PHE A 22 -6.48 -12.34 6.25
C PHE A 22 -7.88 -12.88 5.98
N ASP A 23 -8.54 -12.37 4.94
CA ASP A 23 -9.86 -12.82 4.48
C ASP A 23 -9.76 -13.73 3.23
N ALA A 24 -8.55 -14.14 2.87
CA ALA A 24 -8.28 -15.05 1.76
C ALA A 24 -8.03 -16.48 2.27
N ASP A 25 -8.38 -17.48 1.46
CA ASP A 25 -8.06 -18.88 1.76
C ASP A 25 -6.54 -19.08 1.98
N PRO A 26 -6.13 -20.05 2.82
CA PRO A 26 -4.72 -20.22 3.22
C PRO A 26 -3.74 -20.33 2.05
N GLU A 27 -4.13 -21.01 0.97
CA GLU A 27 -3.33 -21.15 -0.25
C GLU A 27 -3.12 -19.79 -0.93
N ARG A 28 -4.20 -19.01 -1.08
CA ARG A 28 -4.17 -17.68 -1.67
C ARG A 28 -3.36 -16.69 -0.83
N ARG A 29 -3.45 -16.80 0.49
CA ARG A 29 -2.66 -16.00 1.42
C ARG A 29 -1.16 -16.29 1.33
N ALA A 30 -0.77 -17.56 1.18
CA ALA A 30 0.63 -17.97 1.04
C ALA A 30 1.27 -17.43 -0.26
N GLU A 31 0.49 -17.34 -1.34
CA GLU A 31 0.91 -16.68 -2.59
C GLU A 31 1.15 -15.18 -2.39
N MET A 32 0.22 -14.49 -1.71
CA MET A 32 0.29 -13.02 -1.50
C MET A 32 1.45 -12.60 -0.58
N LEU A 33 1.82 -13.44 0.39
CA LEU A 33 2.91 -13.17 1.35
C LEU A 33 4.31 -13.49 0.80
N HIS A 34 4.42 -14.09 -0.39
CA HIS A 34 5.69 -14.39 -1.04
C HIS A 34 6.34 -13.13 -1.66
N ASN A 35 6.64 -12.14 -0.81
CA ASN A 35 7.22 -10.88 -1.23
C ASN A 35 8.73 -11.03 -1.49
N THR A 36 9.16 -10.83 -2.74
CA THR A 36 10.56 -10.86 -3.17
C THR A 36 11.34 -9.59 -2.81
N ALA A 37 10.64 -8.51 -2.45
CA ALA A 37 11.25 -7.20 -2.13
C ALA A 37 12.11 -7.21 -0.86
N LEU A 38 11.94 -8.20 0.02
CA LEU A 38 12.71 -8.33 1.27
C LEU A 38 13.99 -9.18 1.12
N ARG A 39 14.34 -9.60 -0.11
CA ARG A 39 15.59 -10.34 -0.36
C ARG A 39 16.81 -9.44 -0.17
N GLY A 40 17.89 -10.00 0.39
CA GLY A 40 19.10 -9.22 0.73
C GLY A 40 19.69 -8.43 -0.44
N GLU A 41 19.61 -8.94 -1.66
CA GLU A 41 20.06 -8.25 -2.88
C GLU A 41 19.26 -6.97 -3.17
N GLN A 42 17.96 -6.95 -2.84
CA GLN A 42 17.09 -5.78 -3.00
C GLN A 42 17.34 -4.74 -1.92
N MET A 43 17.71 -5.18 -0.70
CA MET A 43 17.91 -4.31 0.45
C MET A 43 19.00 -3.24 0.23
N LYS A 44 20.04 -3.54 -0.58
CA LYS A 44 21.07 -2.57 -0.95
C LYS A 44 20.51 -1.43 -1.83
N GLY A 45 19.58 -1.76 -2.72
CA GLY A 45 18.86 -0.76 -3.53
C GLY A 45 17.94 0.11 -2.68
N HIS A 46 17.24 -0.50 -1.72
CA HIS A 46 16.33 0.20 -0.82
C HIS A 46 17.01 1.33 -0.03
N ALA A 47 18.25 1.13 0.42
CA ALA A 47 18.98 2.20 1.12
C ALA A 47 19.16 3.46 0.27
N ALA A 48 19.54 3.31 -1.01
CA ALA A 48 19.67 4.43 -1.94
C ALA A 48 18.31 5.04 -2.29
N THR A 49 17.28 4.21 -2.44
CA THR A 49 15.89 4.67 -2.66
C THR A 49 15.39 5.51 -1.49
N ILE A 50 15.60 5.05 -0.26
CA ILE A 50 15.21 5.76 0.97
C ILE A 50 15.91 7.11 1.05
N GLU A 51 17.23 7.15 0.81
CA GLU A 51 18.00 8.41 0.80
C GLU A 51 17.44 9.40 -0.22
N ASN A 52 17.08 8.93 -1.41
CA ASN A 52 16.51 9.78 -2.45
C ASN A 52 15.13 10.33 -2.08
N GLU A 53 14.25 9.52 -1.48
CA GLU A 53 12.94 10.00 -1.02
C GLU A 53 13.06 11.00 0.13
N VAL A 54 14.00 10.80 1.07
CA VAL A 54 14.33 11.78 2.12
C VAL A 54 14.79 13.10 1.49
N LYS A 55 15.74 13.04 0.55
CA LYS A 55 16.23 14.25 -0.15
C LYS A 55 15.13 14.98 -0.91
N LYS A 56 14.19 14.26 -1.53
CA LYS A 56 13.07 14.85 -2.26
C LYS A 56 12.10 15.56 -1.33
N ILE A 57 11.68 14.94 -0.22
CA ILE A 57 10.65 15.54 0.65
C ILE A 57 11.15 16.78 1.40
N ILE A 58 12.46 16.86 1.65
CA ILE A 58 13.10 18.03 2.27
C ILE A 58 13.69 19.03 1.26
N ALA A 59 13.50 18.81 -0.05
CA ALA A 59 14.17 19.61 -1.10
C ALA A 59 13.83 21.10 -1.05
N ASP A 60 12.60 21.42 -0.62
CA ASP A 60 12.09 22.79 -0.52
C ASP A 60 12.24 23.37 0.91
N TRP A 61 12.95 22.68 1.81
CA TRP A 61 13.26 23.24 3.12
C TRP A 61 14.25 24.40 2.98
N GLY A 62 14.01 25.49 3.71
CA GLY A 62 14.95 26.61 3.86
C GLY A 62 16.03 26.31 4.89
N ASP A 63 16.74 27.36 5.32
CA ASP A 63 17.81 27.22 6.32
C ASP A 63 17.30 26.84 7.71
N GLU A 64 16.06 27.23 8.06
CA GLU A 64 15.40 26.91 9.34
C GLU A 64 13.87 26.80 9.17
N GLY A 65 13.21 26.06 10.08
CA GLY A 65 11.75 25.86 10.08
C GLY A 65 11.29 24.87 11.15
N GLU A 66 9.98 24.62 11.18
CA GLU A 66 9.33 23.65 12.07
C GLU A 66 8.53 22.64 11.26
N ILE A 67 8.44 21.41 11.77
CA ILE A 67 7.61 20.34 11.23
C ILE A 67 6.78 19.71 12.34
N GLU A 68 5.62 19.17 11.97
CA GLU A 68 4.93 18.19 12.80
C GLU A 68 5.50 16.80 12.45
N LEU A 69 6.01 16.10 13.47
CA LEU A 69 6.80 14.89 13.25
C LEU A 69 5.93 13.72 12.75
N LEU A 70 4.72 13.58 13.27
CA LEU A 70 3.82 12.50 12.87
C LEU A 70 3.42 12.68 11.40
N ASP A 71 2.97 13.87 11.01
CA ASP A 71 2.58 14.19 9.64
C ASP A 71 3.75 13.97 8.66
N PHE A 72 4.93 14.51 8.98
CA PHE A 72 6.11 14.36 8.14
C PHE A 72 6.56 12.91 7.98
N PHE A 73 6.68 12.16 9.08
CA PHE A 73 7.14 10.78 9.01
C PHE A 73 6.07 9.83 8.46
N SER A 74 4.77 10.10 8.66
CA SER A 74 3.71 9.34 8.00
C SER A 74 3.80 9.46 6.48
N GLU A 75 4.02 10.66 5.94
CA GLU A 75 4.20 10.83 4.50
C GLU A 75 5.50 10.21 3.98
N LEU A 76 6.64 10.46 4.65
CA LEU A 76 7.94 9.91 4.26
C LEU A 76 7.96 8.37 4.30
N THR A 77 7.34 7.74 5.30
CA THR A 77 7.30 6.28 5.40
C THR A 77 6.45 5.65 4.30
N ILE A 78 5.36 6.30 3.88
CA ILE A 78 4.57 5.87 2.72
C ILE A 78 5.39 5.95 1.44
N TYR A 79 6.12 7.05 1.25
CA TYR A 79 6.96 7.25 0.07
C TYR A 79 8.08 6.23 -0.03
N THR A 80 8.80 6.01 1.07
CA THR A 80 9.87 5.01 1.12
C THR A 80 9.34 3.59 0.98
N SER A 81 8.22 3.25 1.64
CA SER A 81 7.64 1.90 1.58
C SER A 81 7.11 1.57 0.19
N THR A 82 6.37 2.48 -0.44
CA THR A 82 5.83 2.26 -1.80
C THR A 82 6.96 2.17 -2.83
N ALA A 83 7.98 3.03 -2.73
CA ALA A 83 9.15 3.00 -3.62
C ALA A 83 9.94 1.68 -3.53
N CYS A 84 10.18 1.20 -2.31
CA CYS A 84 10.97 -0.01 -2.07
C CYS A 84 10.18 -1.31 -2.32
N LEU A 85 8.91 -1.36 -1.90
CA LEU A 85 8.13 -2.61 -1.88
C LEU A 85 7.33 -2.83 -3.17
N ILE A 86 6.91 -1.76 -3.84
CA ILE A 86 6.11 -1.83 -5.08
C ILE A 86 6.98 -1.42 -6.26
N GLY A 87 7.61 -0.25 -6.17
CA GLY A 87 8.57 0.26 -7.15
C GLY A 87 8.53 1.78 -7.28
N LEU A 88 9.64 2.37 -7.75
CA LEU A 88 9.78 3.81 -7.96
C LEU A 88 8.73 4.37 -8.92
N LYS A 89 8.41 3.65 -9.99
CA LYS A 89 7.40 4.06 -10.97
C LYS A 89 6.02 4.22 -10.32
N PHE A 90 5.58 3.27 -9.50
CA PHE A 90 4.35 3.41 -8.72
C PHE A 90 4.41 4.61 -7.77
N ARG A 91 5.51 4.75 -7.01
CA ARG A 91 5.72 5.87 -6.10
C ARG A 91 5.60 7.24 -6.80
N GLU A 92 6.15 7.40 -7.99
CA GLU A 92 6.11 8.65 -8.77
C GLU A 92 4.70 9.00 -9.27
N GLN A 93 3.77 8.05 -9.25
CA GLN A 93 2.36 8.27 -9.55
C GLN A 93 1.53 8.62 -8.31
N LEU A 94 2.15 8.60 -7.12
CA LEU A 94 1.51 8.98 -5.87
C LEU A 94 1.79 10.44 -5.52
N ASP A 95 0.77 11.09 -4.96
CA ASP A 95 0.87 12.40 -4.34
C ASP A 95 0.39 12.33 -2.87
N SER A 96 0.36 13.49 -2.22
CA SER A 96 -0.01 13.61 -0.81
C SER A 96 -1.42 13.08 -0.49
N ARG A 97 -2.33 12.97 -1.47
CA ARG A 97 -3.67 12.38 -1.25
C ARG A 97 -3.56 10.92 -0.84
N PHE A 98 -2.62 10.17 -1.42
CA PHE A 98 -2.42 8.77 -1.06
C PHE A 98 -1.99 8.64 0.41
N ALA A 99 -1.02 9.45 0.86
CA ALA A 99 -0.56 9.47 2.24
C ALA A 99 -1.69 9.86 3.21
N GLN A 100 -2.49 10.87 2.86
CA GLN A 100 -3.64 11.31 3.66
C GLN A 100 -4.68 10.20 3.84
N TYR A 101 -5.09 9.54 2.75
CA TYR A 101 -6.07 8.45 2.86
C TYR A 101 -5.49 7.23 3.59
N TYR A 102 -4.20 6.93 3.42
CA TYR A 102 -3.55 5.87 4.16
C TYR A 102 -3.52 6.15 5.66
N HIS A 103 -3.19 7.38 6.06
CA HIS A 103 -3.23 7.78 7.46
C HIS A 103 -4.64 7.70 8.06
N GLN A 104 -5.67 8.11 7.31
CA GLN A 104 -7.07 7.98 7.74
C GLN A 104 -7.50 6.51 7.85
N LEU A 105 -6.98 5.65 6.98
CA LEU A 105 -7.17 4.20 7.04
C LEU A 105 -6.57 3.63 8.35
N GLU A 106 -5.33 3.99 8.68
CA GLU A 106 -4.64 3.57 9.92
C GLU A 106 -5.36 4.06 11.18
N ARG A 107 -5.89 5.28 11.18
CA ARG A 107 -6.71 5.79 12.30
C ARG A 107 -8.02 5.02 12.51
N GLY A 108 -8.42 4.20 11.54
CA GLY A 108 -9.54 3.28 11.60
C GLY A 108 -9.36 2.06 12.48
N THR A 109 -8.21 1.89 13.15
CA THR A 109 -7.91 0.76 14.04
C THR A 109 -8.14 1.10 15.52
N ASP A 110 -9.24 1.81 15.81
CA ASP A 110 -9.66 2.09 17.19
C ASP A 110 -9.77 0.78 18.01
N PRO A 111 -9.45 0.75 19.31
CA PRO A 111 -9.58 -0.46 20.14
C PRO A 111 -10.95 -1.16 20.07
N LEU A 112 -12.03 -0.43 19.74
CA LEU A 112 -13.36 -0.98 19.49
C LEU A 112 -13.41 -2.00 18.35
N CYS A 113 -12.40 -2.04 17.50
CA CYS A 113 -12.17 -3.07 16.48
C CYS A 113 -12.20 -4.51 17.03
N TYR A 114 -11.79 -4.71 18.28
CA TYR A 114 -11.83 -6.02 18.94
C TYR A 114 -13.21 -6.41 19.44
N VAL A 115 -14.14 -5.46 19.53
CA VAL A 115 -15.55 -5.71 19.88
C VAL A 115 -16.33 -6.03 18.60
N ASP A 116 -16.31 -5.08 17.65
CA ASP A 116 -16.91 -5.22 16.33
C ASP A 116 -16.24 -4.20 15.39
N PRO A 117 -15.53 -4.63 14.33
CA PRO A 117 -14.80 -3.73 13.44
C PRO A 117 -15.71 -2.98 12.43
N TYR A 118 -17.03 -3.21 12.47
CA TYR A 118 -18.04 -2.58 11.63
C TYR A 118 -19.00 -1.67 12.40
N LEU A 119 -18.66 -1.31 13.65
CA LEU A 119 -19.45 -0.34 14.42
C LEU A 119 -19.64 0.98 13.67
N ASP A 120 -20.82 1.55 13.84
CA ASP A 120 -21.18 2.82 13.20
C ASP A 120 -20.59 4.03 13.95
N ILE A 121 -19.26 4.15 13.91
CA ILE A 121 -18.50 5.22 14.56
C ILE A 121 -17.70 6.03 13.53
N GLU A 122 -17.38 7.28 13.89
CA GLU A 122 -16.73 8.24 12.99
C GLU A 122 -15.41 7.71 12.42
N SER A 123 -14.54 7.11 13.25
CA SER A 123 -13.27 6.56 12.81
C SER A 123 -13.42 5.44 11.78
N PHE A 124 -14.45 4.60 11.88
CA PHE A 124 -14.69 3.50 10.95
C PHE A 124 -15.32 3.99 9.65
N ARG A 125 -16.23 4.96 9.69
CA ARG A 125 -16.74 5.61 8.47
C ARG A 125 -15.61 6.27 7.69
N ILE A 126 -14.74 7.00 8.38
CA ILE A 126 -13.56 7.63 7.78
C ILE A 126 -12.61 6.60 7.17
N ARG A 127 -12.35 5.49 7.87
CA ARG A 127 -11.55 4.37 7.37
C ARG A 127 -12.12 3.82 6.07
N ASP A 128 -13.41 3.51 6.06
CA ASP A 128 -14.08 2.87 4.93
C ASP A 128 -14.13 3.81 3.72
N GLU A 129 -14.44 5.09 3.91
CA GLU A 129 -14.37 6.11 2.87
C GLU A 129 -12.95 6.29 2.32
N SER A 130 -11.94 6.27 3.19
CA SER A 130 -10.53 6.41 2.79
C SER A 130 -10.05 5.21 2.01
N ARG A 131 -10.51 4.00 2.38
CA ARG A 131 -10.24 2.78 1.62
C ARG A 131 -10.79 2.88 0.20
N VAL A 132 -12.04 3.33 0.03
CA VAL A 132 -12.66 3.51 -1.30
C VAL A 132 -11.83 4.50 -2.14
N LYS A 133 -11.36 5.59 -1.54
CA LYS A 133 -10.53 6.59 -2.24
C LYS A 133 -9.14 6.04 -2.62
N LEU A 134 -8.50 5.24 -1.74
CA LEU A 134 -7.25 4.56 -2.05
C LEU A 134 -7.41 3.57 -3.22
N VAL A 135 -8.47 2.77 -3.19
CA VAL A 135 -8.79 1.84 -4.29
C VAL A 135 -8.98 2.60 -5.60
N ALA A 136 -9.71 3.71 -5.58
CA ALA A 136 -9.93 4.54 -6.77
C ALA A 136 -8.61 5.10 -7.34
N LEU A 137 -7.69 5.59 -6.49
CA LEU A 137 -6.37 6.07 -6.92
C LEU A 137 -5.55 4.95 -7.59
N VAL A 138 -5.52 3.76 -6.98
CA VAL A 138 -4.78 2.62 -7.54
C VAL A 138 -5.42 2.15 -8.85
N GLN A 139 -6.75 2.11 -8.93
CA GLN A 139 -7.47 1.77 -10.16
C GLN A 139 -7.17 2.76 -11.30
N GLU A 140 -7.09 4.06 -11.01
CA GLU A 140 -6.69 5.07 -12.00
C GLU A 140 -5.29 4.78 -12.55
N ILE A 141 -4.34 4.45 -11.67
CA ILE A 141 -2.97 4.08 -12.05
C ILE A 141 -2.98 2.80 -12.92
N MET A 142 -3.75 1.78 -12.53
CA MET A 142 -3.90 0.53 -13.29
C MET A 142 -4.45 0.78 -14.69
N HIS A 143 -5.54 1.55 -14.81
CA HIS A 143 -6.11 1.90 -16.11
C HIS A 143 -5.10 2.63 -17.00
N GLY A 144 -4.33 3.57 -16.44
CA GLY A 144 -3.27 4.27 -17.16
C GLY A 144 -2.20 3.32 -17.70
N ARG A 145 -1.81 2.31 -16.92
CA ARG A 145 -0.82 1.28 -17.30
C ARG A 145 -1.36 0.27 -18.30
N ILE A 146 -2.64 -0.10 -18.22
CA ILE A 146 -3.30 -0.97 -19.22
C ILE A 146 -3.37 -0.25 -20.57
N ALA A 147 -3.73 1.03 -20.58
CA ALA A 147 -3.77 1.85 -21.79
C ALA A 147 -2.38 2.10 -22.38
N ASN A 148 -1.36 2.21 -21.53
CA ASN A 148 0.03 2.49 -21.91
C ASN A 148 0.99 1.48 -21.27
N PRO A 149 1.05 0.24 -21.78
CA PRO A 149 1.82 -0.83 -21.14
C PRO A 149 3.33 -0.57 -21.22
N PRO A 150 4.10 -1.08 -20.24
CA PRO A 150 5.56 -0.94 -20.22
C PRO A 150 6.19 -1.53 -21.50
N LYS A 151 7.13 -0.79 -22.09
CA LYS A 151 7.78 -1.18 -23.36
C LYS A 151 8.83 -2.28 -23.21
N GLY A 152 9.39 -2.43 -22.00
CA GLY A 152 10.43 -3.40 -21.68
C GLY A 152 10.28 -3.94 -20.26
N LYS A 153 11.18 -4.83 -19.85
CA LYS A 153 11.17 -5.43 -18.50
C LYS A 153 11.74 -4.48 -17.45
N GLU A 154 12.66 -3.63 -17.87
CA GLU A 154 13.33 -2.60 -17.08
C GLU A 154 12.40 -1.48 -16.59
N ASP A 155 11.25 -1.32 -17.25
CA ASP A 155 10.21 -0.33 -16.93
C ASP A 155 9.03 -0.93 -16.16
N ARG A 156 9.16 -2.18 -15.67
CA ARG A 156 8.12 -2.88 -14.91
C ARG A 156 8.38 -2.80 -13.42
N ASP A 157 7.33 -2.55 -12.66
CA ASP A 157 7.31 -2.72 -11.21
C ASP A 157 6.29 -3.81 -10.80
N LEU A 158 6.06 -3.98 -9.49
CA LEU A 158 5.13 -4.99 -8.98
C LEU A 158 3.70 -4.81 -9.51
N LEU A 159 3.22 -3.57 -9.66
CA LEU A 159 1.86 -3.32 -10.14
C LEU A 159 1.71 -3.72 -11.61
N ASP A 160 2.73 -3.51 -12.44
CA ASP A 160 2.73 -3.98 -13.83
C ASP A 160 2.66 -5.51 -13.92
N VAL A 161 3.33 -6.22 -13.00
CA VAL A 161 3.24 -7.68 -12.90
C VAL A 161 1.82 -8.08 -12.54
N LEU A 162 1.23 -7.48 -11.50
CA LEU A 162 -0.13 -7.80 -11.03
C LEU A 162 -1.18 -7.58 -12.12
N VAL A 163 -1.15 -6.43 -12.80
CA VAL A 163 -2.05 -6.09 -13.92
C VAL A 163 -1.93 -7.09 -15.08
N SER A 164 -0.75 -7.69 -15.29
CA SER A 164 -0.52 -8.65 -16.38
C SER A 164 -1.01 -10.08 -16.08
N ILE A 165 -1.36 -10.38 -14.83
CA ILE A 165 -1.82 -11.71 -14.42
C ILE A 165 -3.23 -11.94 -14.94
N LYS A 166 -3.42 -13.10 -15.58
CA LYS A 166 -4.72 -13.56 -16.06
C LYS A 166 -5.22 -14.74 -15.23
N ASP A 167 -6.52 -14.90 -15.15
CA ASP A 167 -7.15 -16.10 -14.60
C ASP A 167 -7.09 -17.29 -15.59
N GLU A 168 -7.65 -18.43 -15.20
CA GLU A 168 -7.66 -19.65 -16.01
C GLU A 168 -8.45 -19.48 -17.33
N GLU A 169 -9.38 -18.52 -17.37
CA GLU A 169 -10.21 -18.19 -18.53
C GLU A 169 -9.56 -17.13 -19.45
N GLY A 170 -8.43 -16.54 -19.02
CA GLY A 170 -7.66 -15.54 -19.77
C GLY A 170 -8.11 -14.10 -19.53
N ASN A 171 -9.00 -13.85 -18.58
CA ASN A 171 -9.44 -12.51 -18.17
C ASN A 171 -8.42 -11.87 -17.21
N PRO A 172 -8.32 -10.53 -17.12
CA PRO A 172 -7.51 -9.85 -16.11
C PRO A 172 -7.92 -10.31 -14.71
N ARG A 173 -6.93 -10.73 -13.90
CA ARG A 173 -7.19 -11.28 -12.56
C ARG A 173 -7.42 -10.20 -11.50
N PHE A 174 -6.95 -8.98 -11.74
CA PHE A 174 -7.00 -7.84 -10.83
C PHE A 174 -7.50 -6.60 -11.57
#